data_AF-A0A359D769-F1
#
_entry.id   AF-A0A359D769-F1
#
_cell.length_a   1.000
_cell.length_b   1.000
_cell.length_c   1.000
_cell.angle_alpha   90.00
_cell.angle_beta   90.00
_cell.angle_gamma   90.00
#
_symmetry.space_group_name_H-M   'P 1'
#
loop_
_entity.id
_entity.type
_entity.pdbx_description
1 polymer ?
#
loop_
_entity_poly.entity_id
_entity_poly.type
_entity_poly.pdbx_seq_one_letter_code
_entity_poly.pdbx_strand_id
1 'polypeptide(L)'
;PFSPLRYRQFAWLNQLRMSWDNLNYGWQRWVLGYQGAQQLELLQRWFGRIDARLLGISLVGGGALLLGMLALWLFKPWQRERDVQQRLFRRFEQLLARHAVFPQPGEGPRAYAERAAQALPEQALAIRTFAAAFEAQRYAGAAASPAVLRQHLLALRRALPWRFTRAAPESARRYD
;
A
#
# COMPACT_ATOMS: atom_id res chain seq x y z
N PRO A 1 -29.63 -71.00 -48.87
CA PRO A 1 -30.94 -70.34 -48.62
C PRO A 1 -30.83 -69.35 -47.45
N PHE A 2 -30.61 -68.09 -47.80
CA PHE A 2 -30.42 -66.96 -46.90
C PHE A 2 -31.74 -66.63 -46.20
N SER A 3 -31.77 -66.69 -44.86
CA SER A 3 -32.92 -66.29 -44.04
C SER A 3 -32.72 -64.86 -43.51
N PRO A 4 -33.48 -63.86 -43.99
CA PRO A 4 -33.32 -62.45 -43.64
C PRO A 4 -34.14 -62.05 -42.41
N LEU A 5 -34.29 -62.94 -41.41
CA LEU A 5 -35.12 -62.67 -40.22
C LEU A 5 -34.33 -62.12 -39.02
N ARG A 6 -33.05 -61.81 -39.20
CA ARG A 6 -32.19 -61.21 -38.14
C ARG A 6 -32.13 -59.67 -38.18
N TYR A 7 -32.97 -59.01 -38.96
CA TYR A 7 -32.97 -57.54 -39.11
C TYR A 7 -34.18 -56.82 -38.48
N ARG A 8 -35.01 -57.51 -37.70
CA ARG A 8 -36.14 -56.89 -36.99
C ARG A 8 -35.75 -56.26 -35.63
N GLN A 9 -34.48 -56.34 -35.26
CA GLN A 9 -33.94 -56.00 -33.94
C GLN A 9 -33.40 -54.57 -33.82
N PHE A 10 -33.68 -53.67 -34.77
CA PHE A 10 -33.21 -52.28 -34.70
C PHE A 10 -34.29 -51.23 -35.02
N ALA A 11 -35.58 -51.59 -34.95
CA ALA A 11 -36.66 -50.59 -35.04
C ALA A 11 -36.57 -49.55 -33.91
N TRP A 12 -36.18 -49.99 -32.70
CA TRP A 12 -35.88 -49.11 -31.56
C TRP A 12 -34.62 -48.25 -31.76
N LEU A 13 -33.63 -48.76 -32.50
CA LEU A 13 -32.40 -48.03 -32.83
C LEU A 13 -32.68 -46.89 -33.81
N ASN A 14 -33.57 -47.11 -34.78
CA ASN A 14 -34.04 -46.07 -35.68
C ASN A 14 -34.87 -45.00 -34.94
N GLN A 15 -35.69 -45.39 -33.95
CA GLN A 15 -36.39 -44.43 -33.10
C GLN A 15 -35.42 -43.60 -32.23
N LEU A 16 -34.41 -44.21 -31.62
CA LEU A 16 -33.37 -43.49 -30.88
C LEU A 16 -32.58 -42.53 -31.76
N ARG A 17 -32.24 -42.95 -32.99
CA ARG A 17 -31.56 -42.09 -33.96
C ARG A 17 -32.42 -40.87 -34.33
N MET A 18 -33.72 -41.06 -34.55
CA MET A 18 -34.65 -39.95 -34.84
C MET A 18 -34.80 -39.01 -33.64
N SER A 19 -34.85 -39.55 -32.40
CA SER A 19 -34.86 -38.73 -31.19
C SER A 19 -33.57 -37.93 -31.02
N TRP A 20 -32.42 -38.54 -31.33
CA TRP A 20 -31.12 -37.88 -31.29
C TRP A 20 -30.99 -36.76 -32.33
N ASP A 21 -31.47 -37.00 -33.55
CA ASP A 21 -31.48 -35.97 -34.59
C ASP A 21 -32.36 -34.79 -34.18
N ASN A 22 -33.56 -35.03 -33.62
CA ASN A 22 -34.42 -33.96 -33.10
C ASN A 22 -33.77 -33.15 -31.97
N LEU A 23 -33.04 -33.80 -31.06
CA LEU A 23 -32.27 -33.11 -30.01
C LEU A 23 -31.14 -32.27 -30.61
N ASN A 24 -30.44 -32.79 -31.62
CA ASN A 24 -29.36 -32.08 -32.30
C ASN A 24 -29.89 -30.85 -33.05
N TYR A 25 -31.04 -30.97 -33.73
CA TYR A 25 -31.71 -29.83 -34.37
C TYR A 25 -32.19 -28.79 -33.34
N GLY A 26 -32.72 -29.23 -32.21
CA GLY A 26 -33.10 -28.36 -31.09
C GLY A 26 -31.92 -27.61 -30.51
N TRP A 27 -30.80 -28.31 -30.27
CA TRP A 27 -29.56 -27.73 -29.78
C TRP A 27 -28.94 -26.76 -30.79
N GLN A 28 -28.83 -27.14 -32.07
CA GLN A 28 -28.33 -26.25 -33.12
C GLN A 28 -29.18 -24.98 -33.24
N ARG A 29 -30.52 -25.10 -33.19
CA ARG A 29 -31.42 -23.94 -33.20
C ARG A 29 -31.28 -23.08 -31.93
N TRP A 30 -31.05 -23.71 -30.78
CA TRP A 30 -30.84 -22.99 -29.52
C TRP A 30 -29.49 -22.25 -29.50
N VAL A 31 -28.42 -22.90 -29.98
CA VAL A 31 -27.07 -22.32 -30.03
C VAL A 31 -26.93 -21.26 -31.12
N LEU A 32 -27.49 -21.48 -32.32
CA LEU A 32 -27.48 -20.50 -33.42
C LEU A 32 -28.51 -19.38 -33.22
N GLY A 33 -29.59 -19.66 -32.48
CA GLY A 33 -30.58 -18.69 -32.03
C GLY A 33 -30.09 -17.80 -30.89
N TYR A 34 -28.92 -18.10 -30.30
CA TYR A 34 -28.19 -17.24 -29.38
C TYR A 34 -27.53 -16.07 -30.14
N GLN A 35 -28.35 -15.32 -30.88
CA GLN A 35 -27.96 -14.08 -31.53
C GLN A 35 -27.73 -13.05 -30.42
N GLY A 36 -26.47 -12.66 -30.21
CA GLY A 36 -26.05 -11.67 -29.19
C GLY A 36 -26.80 -10.33 -29.22
N ALA A 37 -27.58 -10.06 -30.28
CA ALA A 37 -28.50 -8.93 -30.36
C ALA A 37 -29.64 -8.99 -29.32
N GLN A 38 -30.21 -10.17 -29.03
CA GLN A 38 -31.30 -10.29 -28.04
C GLN A 38 -30.82 -10.17 -26.59
N GLN A 39 -29.56 -10.54 -26.31
CA GLN A 39 -28.99 -10.36 -24.98
C GLN A 39 -28.86 -8.88 -24.63
N LEU A 40 -28.49 -8.03 -25.60
CA LEU A 40 -28.39 -6.60 -25.39
C LEU A 40 -29.78 -5.96 -25.18
N GLU A 41 -30.79 -6.43 -25.90
CA GLU A 41 -32.18 -5.93 -25.81
C GLU A 41 -32.86 -6.33 -24.48
N LEU A 42 -32.57 -7.53 -23.96
CA LEU A 42 -33.00 -7.97 -22.62
C LEU A 42 -32.31 -7.17 -21.51
N LEU A 43 -31.00 -6.91 -21.64
CA LEU A 43 -30.26 -6.03 -20.74
C LEU A 43 -30.81 -4.60 -20.77
N GLN A 44 -31.13 -4.07 -21.95
CA GLN A 44 -31.76 -2.77 -22.12
C GLN A 44 -33.18 -2.70 -21.53
N ARG A 45 -33.91 -3.83 -21.52
CA ARG A 45 -35.25 -3.91 -20.88
C ARG A 45 -35.19 -3.90 -19.35
N TRP A 46 -34.17 -4.52 -18.76
CA TRP A 46 -33.99 -4.59 -17.31
C TRP A 46 -33.34 -3.34 -16.71
N PHE A 47 -32.44 -2.70 -17.45
CA PHE A 47 -31.64 -1.55 -16.97
C PHE A 47 -31.91 -0.23 -17.71
N GLY A 48 -32.87 -0.19 -18.65
CA GLY A 48 -33.18 0.98 -19.47
C GLY A 48 -32.21 1.18 -20.65
N ARG A 49 -32.25 2.32 -21.34
CA ARG A 49 -31.25 2.71 -22.36
C ARG A 49 -29.87 2.81 -21.68
N ILE A 50 -29.17 1.70 -21.59
CA ILE A 50 -27.81 1.70 -21.09
C ILE A 50 -26.95 2.31 -22.20
N ASP A 51 -26.52 3.55 -21.98
CA ASP A 51 -25.48 4.16 -22.80
C ASP A 51 -24.23 3.29 -22.66
N ALA A 52 -23.85 2.59 -23.73
CA ALA A 52 -22.62 1.81 -23.79
C ALA A 52 -21.39 2.66 -23.41
N ARG A 53 -21.49 3.98 -23.64
CA ARG A 53 -20.52 4.99 -23.19
C ARG A 53 -20.47 5.12 -21.67
N LEU A 54 -21.62 5.18 -20.98
CA LEU A 54 -21.67 5.22 -19.51
C LEU A 54 -21.14 3.92 -18.92
N LEU A 55 -21.50 2.76 -19.47
CA LEU A 55 -20.91 1.48 -19.06
C LEU A 55 -19.38 1.46 -19.22
N GLY A 56 -18.88 1.90 -20.37
CA GLY A 56 -17.43 1.97 -20.61
C GLY A 56 -16.73 2.90 -19.62
N ILE A 57 -17.30 4.08 -19.35
CA ILE A 57 -16.77 5.03 -18.36
C ILE A 57 -16.84 4.45 -16.94
N SER A 58 -17.92 3.77 -16.57
CA SER A 58 -18.05 3.14 -15.25
C SER A 58 -17.09 1.98 -15.07
N LEU A 59 -16.84 1.17 -16.10
CA LEU A 59 -15.91 0.04 -16.04
C LEU A 59 -14.46 0.52 -15.94
N VAL A 60 -14.07 1.48 -16.79
CA VAL A 60 -12.72 2.05 -16.80
C VAL A 60 -12.50 2.90 -15.55
N GLY A 61 -13.48 3.72 -15.17
CA GLY A 61 -13.43 4.56 -13.96
C GLY A 61 -13.41 3.74 -12.68
N GLY A 62 -14.26 2.72 -12.59
CA GLY A 62 -14.28 1.78 -11.46
C GLY A 62 -12.99 0.96 -11.37
N GLY A 63 -12.48 0.47 -12.50
CA GLY A 63 -11.20 -0.23 -12.57
C GLY A 63 -10.02 0.66 -12.16
N ALA A 64 -9.97 1.90 -12.66
CA ALA A 64 -8.95 2.87 -12.29
C ALA A 64 -9.03 3.26 -10.81
N LEU A 65 -10.24 3.41 -10.26
CA LEU A 65 -10.45 3.68 -8.83
C LEU A 65 -9.93 2.53 -7.96
N LEU A 66 -10.29 1.28 -8.31
CA LEU A 66 -9.83 0.08 -7.59
C LEU A 66 -8.32 -0.07 -7.65
N LEU A 67 -7.71 0.09 -8.82
CA LEU A 67 -6.26 0.05 -8.99
C LEU A 67 -5.57 1.19 -8.22
N GLY A 68 -6.16 2.39 -8.21
CA GLY A 68 -5.68 3.53 -7.43
C GLY A 68 -5.72 3.25 -5.93
N MET A 69 -6.84 2.71 -5.42
CA MET A 69 -6.95 2.30 -4.02
C MET A 69 -5.96 1.19 -3.66
N LEU A 70 -5.80 0.19 -4.52
CA LEU A 70 -4.83 -0.89 -4.31
C LEU A 70 -3.39 -0.37 -4.29
N ALA A 71 -3.06 0.56 -5.20
CA ALA A 71 -1.76 1.21 -5.22
C ALA A 71 -1.52 2.04 -3.95
N LEU A 72 -2.49 2.83 -3.50
CA LEU A 72 -2.39 3.58 -2.25
C LEU A 72 -2.21 2.65 -1.04
N TRP A 73 -2.90 1.51 -1.02
CA TRP A 73 -2.81 0.53 0.05
C TRP A 73 -1.47 -0.22 0.05
N LEU A 74 -0.99 -0.65 -1.12
CA LEU A 74 0.25 -1.41 -1.27
C LEU A 74 1.49 -0.54 -1.03
N PHE A 75 1.54 0.64 -1.65
CA PHE A 75 2.71 1.52 -1.56
C PHE A 75 2.72 2.33 -0.26
N LYS A 76 1.55 2.47 0.39
CA LYS A 76 1.33 3.17 1.66
C LYS A 76 2.38 4.26 1.90
N PRO A 77 2.43 5.29 1.03
CA PRO A 77 3.56 6.23 0.95
C PRO A 77 3.88 6.85 2.31
N TRP A 78 2.84 7.09 3.10
CA TRP A 78 2.89 7.56 4.47
C TRP A 78 3.71 6.68 5.45
N GLN A 79 3.80 5.36 5.24
CA GLN A 79 4.67 4.50 6.06
C GLN A 79 6.14 4.58 5.65
N ARG A 80 6.43 4.74 4.36
CA ARG A 80 7.81 4.89 3.87
C ARG A 80 8.44 6.18 4.40
N GLU A 81 7.69 7.27 4.43
CA GLU A 81 8.15 8.53 5.03
C GLU A 81 8.40 8.40 6.54
N ARG A 82 7.50 7.73 7.28
CA ARG A 82 7.66 7.49 8.72
C ARG A 82 8.95 6.71 9.03
N ASP A 83 9.27 5.69 8.24
CA ASP A 83 10.51 4.92 8.40
C ASP A 83 11.76 5.78 8.09
N VAL A 84 11.72 6.65 7.07
CA VAL A 84 12.83 7.58 6.81
C VAL A 84 13.00 8.57 7.97
N GLN A 85 11.92 9.15 8.50
CA GLN A 85 11.97 10.07 9.64
C GLN A 85 12.56 9.41 10.89
N GLN A 86 12.12 8.18 11.20
CA GLN A 86 12.63 7.44 12.36
C GLN A 86 14.12 7.10 12.22
N ARG A 87 14.57 6.75 11.02
CA ARG A 87 16.01 6.56 10.74
C ARG A 87 16.82 7.85 10.91
N LEU A 88 16.29 9.01 10.52
CA LEU A 88 16.95 10.30 10.72
C LEU A 88 17.02 10.67 12.20
N PHE A 89 15.96 10.40 12.97
CA PHE A 89 15.96 10.62 14.41
C PHE A 89 17.01 9.76 15.12
N ARG A 90 17.12 8.47 14.77
CA ARG A 90 18.20 7.61 15.32
C ARG A 90 19.60 8.14 15.00
N ARG A 91 19.81 8.72 13.81
CA ARG A 91 21.09 9.34 13.47
C ARG A 91 21.37 10.59 14.30
N PHE A 92 20.34 11.37 14.61
CA PHE A 92 20.44 12.52 15.52
C PHE A 92 20.84 12.07 16.93
N GLU A 93 20.18 11.04 17.48
CA GLU A 93 20.57 10.44 18.77
C GLU A 93 22.02 9.94 18.75
N GLN A 94 22.44 9.26 17.69
CA GLN A 94 23.82 8.78 17.53
C GLN A 94 24.84 9.93 17.46
N LEU A 95 24.48 11.07 16.87
CA LEU A 95 25.35 12.25 16.84
C LEU A 95 25.54 12.81 18.24
N LEU A 96 24.46 12.98 19.00
CA LEU A 96 24.49 13.50 20.37
C LEU A 96 25.12 12.53 21.37
N ALA A 97 24.93 11.22 21.19
CA ALA A 97 25.57 10.19 22.01
C ALA A 97 27.10 10.23 21.94
N ARG A 98 27.69 10.71 20.82
CA ARG A 98 29.14 10.93 20.70
C ARG A 98 29.67 12.07 21.58
N HIS A 99 28.77 12.90 22.10
CA HIS A 99 29.05 14.00 23.03
C HIS A 99 28.53 13.68 24.44
N ALA A 100 28.40 12.40 24.77
CA ALA A 100 27.90 11.88 26.05
C ALA A 100 26.44 12.27 26.40
N VAL A 101 25.63 12.66 25.40
CA VAL A 101 24.21 12.95 25.60
C VAL A 101 23.36 11.79 25.10
N PHE A 102 23.03 10.86 26.00
CA PHE A 102 22.20 9.68 25.71
C PHE A 102 20.72 9.94 26.02
N PRO A 103 19.78 9.39 25.25
CA PRO A 103 18.34 9.48 25.55
C PRO A 103 17.99 8.70 26.82
N GLN A 104 17.07 9.24 27.63
CA GLN A 104 16.56 8.56 28.83
C GLN A 104 15.30 7.73 28.52
N PRO A 105 15.03 6.64 29.26
CA PRO A 105 13.81 5.84 29.08
C PRO A 105 12.55 6.71 29.31
N GLY A 106 11.62 6.70 28.37
CA GLY A 106 10.38 7.49 28.45
C GLY A 106 10.55 8.98 28.12
N GLU A 107 11.76 9.43 27.79
CA GLU A 107 12.01 10.82 27.38
C GLU A 107 11.45 11.08 25.98
N GLY A 108 10.64 12.12 25.84
CA GLY A 108 10.11 12.54 24.53
C GLY A 108 11.18 13.22 23.66
N PRO A 109 11.03 13.23 22.32
CA PRO A 109 12.00 13.84 21.39
C PRO A 109 12.35 15.29 21.71
N ARG A 110 11.36 16.08 22.13
CA ARG A 110 11.51 17.49 22.50
C ARG A 110 12.26 17.67 23.82
N ALA A 111 11.92 16.88 24.83
CA ALA A 111 12.60 16.91 26.12
C ALA A 111 14.08 16.52 25.98
N TYR A 112 14.35 15.46 25.21
CA TYR A 112 15.70 15.04 24.87
C TYR A 112 16.50 16.15 24.17
N ALA A 113 15.90 16.81 23.18
CA ALA A 113 16.54 17.90 22.46
C ALA A 113 16.82 19.12 23.35
N GLU A 114 15.91 19.48 24.26
CA GLU A 114 16.14 20.58 25.21
C GLU A 114 17.29 20.27 26.16
N ARG A 115 17.35 19.06 26.71
CA ARG A 115 18.47 18.64 27.55
C ARG A 115 19.78 18.60 26.78
N ALA A 116 19.76 18.13 25.52
CA ALA A 116 20.92 18.17 24.64
C ALA A 116 21.38 19.60 24.33
N ALA A 117 20.44 20.53 24.13
CA ALA A 117 20.73 21.95 23.93
C ALA A 117 21.34 22.61 25.17
N GLN A 118 20.95 22.19 26.37
CA GLN A 118 21.60 22.65 27.61
C GLN A 118 23.02 22.10 27.76
N ALA A 119 23.26 20.85 27.36
CA ALA A 119 24.59 20.24 27.40
C ALA A 119 25.54 20.77 26.31
N LEU A 120 24.99 21.24 25.19
CA LEU A 120 25.71 21.76 24.02
C LEU A 120 25.16 23.14 23.63
N PRO A 121 25.41 24.20 24.44
CA PRO A 121 24.79 25.52 24.26
C PRO A 121 25.13 26.17 22.92
N GLU A 122 26.36 25.99 22.43
CA GLU A 122 26.82 26.48 21.11
C GLU A 122 26.03 25.87 19.94
N GLN A 123 25.49 24.66 20.11
CA GLN A 123 24.71 23.96 19.09
C GLN A 123 23.21 23.93 19.40
N ALA A 124 22.78 24.59 20.48
CA ALA A 124 21.40 24.58 20.96
C ALA A 124 20.39 24.94 19.86
N LEU A 125 20.69 25.96 19.05
CA LEU A 125 19.84 26.37 17.94
C LEU A 125 19.68 25.24 16.89
N ALA A 126 20.77 24.59 16.50
CA ALA A 126 20.75 23.50 15.53
C ALA A 126 20.01 22.26 16.06
N ILE A 127 20.15 21.98 17.35
CA ILE A 127 19.46 20.87 18.04
C ILE A 127 17.95 21.13 18.09
N ARG A 128 17.54 22.32 18.56
CA ARG A 128 16.13 22.72 18.66
C ARG A 128 15.45 22.79 17.30
N THR A 129 16.13 23.31 16.28
CA THR A 129 15.58 23.40 14.91
C THR A 129 15.32 22.01 14.33
N PHE A 130 16.22 21.04 14.51
CA PHE A 130 15.96 19.66 14.10
C PHE A 130 14.76 19.05 14.84
N ALA A 131 14.69 19.23 16.16
CA ALA A 131 13.62 18.69 16.99
C ALA A 131 12.25 19.27 16.62
N ALA A 132 12.17 20.59 16.41
CA ALA A 132 10.95 21.27 15.97
C ALA A 132 10.48 20.79 14.59
N ALA A 133 11.41 20.63 13.65
CA ALA A 133 11.10 20.08 12.32
C ALA A 133 10.58 18.63 12.41
N PHE A 134 11.15 17.82 13.30
CA PHE A 134 10.70 16.45 13.53
C PHE A 134 9.30 16.40 14.16
N GLU A 135 9.05 17.23 15.18
CA GLU A 135 7.75 17.32 15.86
C GLU A 135 6.65 17.79 14.90
N ALA A 136 6.93 18.83 14.11
CA ALA A 136 5.99 19.36 13.11
C ALA A 136 5.61 18.30 12.07
N GLN A 137 6.58 17.53 11.56
CA GLN A 137 6.28 16.48 10.59
C GLN A 137 5.62 15.23 11.20
N ARG A 138 5.84 14.95 12.49
CA ARG A 138 5.31 13.74 13.14
C ARG A 138 3.94 13.95 13.77
N TYR A 139 3.69 15.11 14.36
CA TYR A 139 2.48 15.39 15.14
C TYR A 139 1.59 16.46 14.52
N ALA A 140 2.16 17.44 13.79
CA ALA A 140 1.35 18.55 13.24
C ALA A 140 0.73 18.24 11.86
N GLY A 141 0.85 17.01 11.36
CA GLY A 141 0.25 16.61 10.07
C GLY A 141 0.81 17.34 8.85
N ALA A 142 1.91 18.09 9.01
CA ALA A 142 2.60 18.74 7.90
C ALA A 142 3.08 17.69 6.90
N ALA A 143 3.06 18.01 5.61
CA ALA A 143 3.58 17.14 4.57
C ALA A 143 4.98 16.66 4.96
N ALA A 144 5.09 15.35 5.23
CA ALA A 144 6.32 14.73 5.67
C ALA A 144 7.37 14.94 4.59
N SER A 145 8.33 15.84 4.83
CA SER A 145 9.40 16.16 3.90
C SER A 145 10.74 15.70 4.50
N PRO A 146 11.15 14.45 4.23
CA PRO A 146 12.42 13.93 4.73
C PRO A 146 13.64 14.77 4.31
N ALA A 147 13.53 15.53 3.22
CA ALA A 147 14.58 16.43 2.72
C ALA A 147 14.92 17.53 3.74
N VAL A 148 13.92 18.17 4.33
CA VAL A 148 14.11 19.26 5.31
C VAL A 148 14.80 18.72 6.57
N LEU A 149 14.33 17.58 7.09
CA LEU A 149 14.97 16.89 8.23
C LEU A 149 16.42 16.53 7.95
N ARG A 150 16.74 16.07 6.73
CA ARG A 150 18.13 15.77 6.33
C ARG A 150 18.99 17.03 6.31
N GLN A 151 18.47 18.16 5.82
CA GLN A 151 19.21 19.42 5.80
C GLN A 151 19.54 19.90 7.21
N HIS A 152 18.57 19.89 8.13
CA HIS A 152 18.82 20.26 9.53
C HIS A 152 19.81 19.31 10.22
N LEU A 153 19.71 18.01 9.96
CA LEU A 153 20.67 17.03 10.49
C LEU A 153 22.10 17.28 9.97
N LEU A 154 22.25 17.65 8.69
CA LEU A 154 23.55 17.99 8.11
C LEU A 154 24.10 19.29 8.69
N ALA A 155 23.25 20.31 8.90
CA ALA A 155 23.64 21.55 9.55
C ALA A 155 24.13 21.29 10.98
N LEU A 156 23.39 20.48 11.76
CA LEU A 156 23.81 20.07 13.10
C LEU A 156 25.14 19.31 13.06
N ARG A 157 25.31 18.35 12.14
CA ARG A 157 26.55 17.59 12.01
C ARG A 157 27.76 18.50 11.72
N ARG A 158 27.58 19.58 10.97
CA ARG A 158 28.63 20.58 10.69
C ARG A 158 28.93 21.47 11.88
N ALA A 159 27.91 21.80 12.68
CA ALA A 159 28.03 22.64 13.86
C ALA A 159 28.61 21.89 15.08
N LEU A 160 28.51 20.54 15.10
CA LEU A 160 29.06 19.73 16.17
C LEU A 160 30.59 19.68 16.11
N PRO A 161 31.29 19.92 17.23
CA PRO A 161 32.75 19.89 17.27
C PRO A 161 33.26 18.48 16.97
N TRP A 162 34.43 18.38 16.33
CA TRP A 162 35.06 17.11 16.02
C TRP A 162 35.59 16.44 17.31
N ARG A 163 34.73 15.66 17.97
CA ARG A 163 34.98 14.82 19.17
C ARG A 163 35.52 15.55 20.40
N PHE A 164 34.67 15.66 21.42
CA PHE A 164 35.12 15.64 22.81
C PHE A 164 34.12 14.85 23.66
N THR A 165 34.51 13.65 24.09
CA THR A 165 34.31 13.26 25.49
C THR A 165 35.23 12.09 25.88
N ARG A 166 36.20 12.39 26.74
CA ARG A 166 36.43 11.59 27.95
C ARG A 166 35.23 11.89 28.85
N ALA A 167 34.33 10.95 29.03
CA ALA A 167 33.41 10.96 30.17
C ALA A 167 33.78 9.74 31.03
N ALA A 168 34.51 10.00 32.11
CA ALA A 168 34.71 9.00 33.15
C ALA A 168 33.36 8.80 33.86
N PRO A 169 32.90 7.55 34.08
CA PRO A 169 31.69 7.31 34.85
C PRO A 169 31.96 7.60 36.33
N GLU A 170 31.48 8.75 36.80
CA GLU A 170 31.52 9.16 38.22
C GLU A 170 30.38 8.56 39.06
N SER A 171 29.83 7.41 38.67
CA SER A 171 28.65 6.79 39.33
C SER A 171 28.99 5.70 40.36
N ALA A 172 30.23 5.55 40.82
CA ALA A 172 30.64 4.41 41.67
C ALA A 172 31.29 4.79 43.02
N ARG A 173 30.93 5.91 43.66
CA ARG A 173 31.47 6.22 45.00
C ARG A 173 30.52 6.89 45.99
N ARG A 174 29.20 6.69 45.84
CA ARG A 174 28.20 7.07 46.86
C ARG A 174 27.34 5.86 47.24
N TYR A 175 27.96 4.95 47.97
CA TYR A 175 27.32 4.04 48.91
C TYR A 175 28.44 3.67 49.90
N ASP A 176 28.63 4.59 50.86
CA ASP A 176 29.11 4.24 52.20
C ASP A 176 27.93 3.65 52.99
#